data_AF-A0A851IQU9-F1
#
_entry.id   AF-A0A851IQU9-F1
#
_cell.length_a   1.000
_cell.length_b   1.000
_cell.length_c   1.000
_cell.angle_alpha   90.00
_cell.angle_beta   90.00
_cell.angle_gamma   90.00
#
_symmetry.space_group_name_H-M   'P 1'
#
loop_
_entity.id
_entity.type
_entity.pdbx_description
1 polymer ?
#
loop_
_entity_poly.entity_id
_entity_poly.type
_entity_poly.pdbx_seq_one_letter_code
_entity_poly.pdbx_strand_id
1 'polypeptide(L)'
;MWENDDFIFKGNELKGMTAKGKDKVKTQGLTDMVIPDTTPEGLPITRIGDNAFYRRKLTSVVIPNTVESIGYDAFGVCALKEVKLPDALKDIEGFAFYNNKLEKVEFGNNVKTIEPSAFALNNLENVDLPDSVEEIGASAFYKNSLTDVKVPKSIKKLDMYAFCKNNIKSVDVPNTIEFLHQNAFEQNTTVNK
;
A
#
# COMPACT_ATOMS: atom_id res chain seq x y z
N MET A 1 -12.13 -9.05 -19.83
CA MET A 1 -11.02 -8.08 -19.78
C MET A 1 -11.54 -6.73 -19.28
N TRP A 2 -10.67 -5.93 -18.68
CA TRP A 2 -10.97 -4.57 -18.24
C TRP A 2 -10.86 -3.59 -19.41
N GLU A 3 -11.76 -2.61 -19.45
CA GLU A 3 -11.91 -1.61 -20.50
C GLU A 3 -12.05 -0.23 -19.85
N ASN A 4 -11.71 0.84 -20.58
CA ASN A 4 -11.74 2.19 -20.02
C ASN A 4 -13.12 2.58 -19.45
N ASP A 5 -14.22 2.11 -20.03
CA ASP A 5 -15.58 2.39 -19.55
C ASP A 5 -15.99 1.59 -18.30
N ASP A 6 -15.13 0.71 -17.78
CA ASP A 6 -15.26 0.11 -16.45
C ASP A 6 -14.86 1.08 -15.33
N PHE A 7 -14.16 2.17 -15.66
CA PHE A 7 -13.54 3.09 -14.73
C PHE A 7 -14.12 4.51 -14.82
N ILE A 8 -14.01 5.25 -13.72
CA ILE A 8 -14.37 6.66 -13.62
C ILE A 8 -13.08 7.45 -13.56
N PHE A 9 -12.90 8.44 -14.44
CA PHE A 9 -11.71 9.29 -14.50
C PHE A 9 -12.05 10.75 -14.20
N LYS A 10 -11.07 11.50 -13.68
CA LYS A 10 -11.11 12.96 -13.57
C LYS A 10 -9.71 13.52 -13.84
N GLY A 11 -9.45 14.00 -15.05
CA GLY A 11 -8.08 14.30 -15.48
C GLY A 11 -7.21 13.04 -15.37
N ASN A 12 -6.01 13.14 -14.81
CA ASN A 12 -5.07 12.01 -14.62
C ASN A 12 -5.42 11.08 -13.45
N GLU A 13 -6.55 11.29 -12.78
CA GLU A 13 -6.97 10.52 -11.61
C GLU A 13 -7.99 9.44 -11.99
N LEU A 14 -7.72 8.18 -11.63
CA LEU A 14 -8.71 7.11 -11.62
C LEU A 14 -9.51 7.20 -10.33
N LYS A 15 -10.78 7.60 -10.41
CA LYS A 15 -11.69 7.78 -9.25
C LYS A 15 -12.34 6.49 -8.76
N GLY A 16 -12.33 5.44 -9.57
CA GLY A 16 -12.88 4.14 -9.21
C GLY A 16 -13.62 3.50 -10.37
N MET A 17 -14.71 2.80 -10.06
CA MET A 17 -15.40 1.94 -11.02
C MET A 17 -16.80 2.45 -11.39
N THR A 18 -17.16 2.33 -12.67
CA THR A 18 -18.54 2.51 -13.15
C THR A 18 -19.43 1.35 -12.67
N ALA A 19 -20.74 1.43 -12.93
CA ALA A 19 -21.64 0.30 -12.67
C ALA A 19 -21.21 -0.96 -13.44
N LYS A 20 -20.83 -0.80 -14.71
CA LYS A 20 -20.32 -1.87 -15.58
C LYS A 20 -19.11 -2.56 -14.95
N GLY A 21 -18.10 -1.79 -14.53
CA GLY A 21 -16.91 -2.35 -13.88
C GLY A 21 -17.25 -3.08 -12.57
N LYS A 22 -18.14 -2.51 -11.74
CA LYS A 22 -18.58 -3.16 -10.49
C LYS A 22 -19.31 -4.48 -10.75
N ASP A 23 -20.10 -4.55 -11.82
CA ASP A 23 -20.80 -5.77 -12.22
C ASP A 23 -19.82 -6.85 -12.68
N LYS A 24 -18.73 -6.51 -13.40
CA LYS A 24 -17.68 -7.49 -13.73
C LYS A 24 -17.14 -8.21 -12.47
N VAL A 25 -16.92 -7.48 -11.37
CA VAL A 25 -16.51 -8.09 -10.09
C VAL A 25 -17.65 -8.90 -9.47
N LYS A 26 -18.85 -8.32 -9.38
CA LYS A 26 -19.96 -8.88 -8.58
C LYS A 26 -20.63 -10.08 -9.25
N THR A 27 -20.85 -10.02 -10.56
CA THR A 27 -21.67 -10.97 -11.30
C THR A 27 -20.83 -11.91 -12.17
N GLN A 28 -19.72 -11.42 -12.72
CA GLN A 28 -18.84 -12.21 -13.59
C GLN A 28 -17.65 -12.83 -12.84
N GLY A 29 -17.40 -12.41 -11.60
CA GLY A 29 -16.29 -12.92 -10.80
C GLY A 29 -14.91 -12.49 -11.30
N LEU A 30 -14.83 -11.43 -12.11
CA LEU A 30 -13.56 -10.88 -12.59
C LEU A 30 -12.86 -10.13 -11.43
N THR A 31 -11.78 -10.71 -10.92
CA THR A 31 -11.11 -10.22 -9.68
C THR A 31 -9.63 -9.89 -9.88
N ASP A 32 -9.10 -10.18 -11.06
CA ASP A 32 -7.75 -9.86 -11.53
C ASP A 32 -7.77 -8.50 -12.22
N MET A 33 -7.55 -7.42 -11.47
CA MET A 33 -7.67 -6.05 -11.97
C MET A 33 -6.47 -5.65 -12.84
N VAL A 34 -6.74 -5.05 -14.00
CA VAL A 34 -5.72 -4.36 -14.79
C VAL A 34 -6.17 -2.91 -14.95
N ILE A 35 -5.49 -1.99 -14.27
CA ILE A 35 -5.73 -0.56 -14.41
C ILE A 35 -5.10 -0.11 -15.74
N PRO A 36 -5.81 0.65 -16.59
CA PRO A 36 -5.25 1.13 -17.86
C PRO A 36 -4.11 2.11 -17.63
N ASP A 37 -3.13 2.16 -18.53
CA ASP A 37 -2.00 3.10 -18.41
C ASP A 37 -2.43 4.56 -18.60
N THR A 38 -3.48 4.78 -19.39
CA THR A 38 -4.00 6.10 -19.72
C THR A 38 -5.53 6.19 -19.62
N THR A 39 -6.04 7.40 -19.42
CA THR A 39 -7.47 7.70 -19.55
C THR A 39 -7.95 7.58 -21.02
N PRO A 40 -9.26 7.63 -21.30
CA PRO A 40 -9.78 7.69 -22.67
C PRO A 40 -9.20 8.83 -23.51
N GLU A 41 -8.84 9.95 -22.87
CA GLU A 41 -8.24 11.12 -23.50
C GLU A 41 -6.71 10.96 -23.72
N GLY A 42 -6.13 9.80 -23.37
CA GLY A 42 -4.72 9.52 -23.54
C GLY A 42 -3.81 10.12 -22.47
N LEU A 43 -4.37 10.61 -21.35
CA LEU A 43 -3.59 11.15 -20.24
C LEU A 43 -3.05 10.01 -19.36
N PRO A 44 -1.77 10.03 -18.92
CA PRO A 44 -1.25 9.01 -18.03
C PRO A 44 -1.99 9.03 -16.69
N ILE A 45 -2.27 7.86 -16.13
CA ILE A 45 -2.85 7.78 -14.79
C ILE A 45 -1.75 8.01 -13.77
N THR A 46 -1.82 9.14 -13.05
CA THR A 46 -0.84 9.50 -12.02
C THR A 46 -1.36 9.34 -10.60
N ARG A 47 -2.68 9.18 -10.42
CA ARG A 47 -3.29 8.96 -9.11
C ARG A 47 -4.38 7.90 -9.17
N ILE A 48 -4.35 6.97 -8.22
CA ILE A 48 -5.50 6.13 -7.89
C ILE A 48 -6.22 6.82 -6.73
N GLY A 49 -7.44 7.28 -6.98
CA GLY A 49 -8.18 8.10 -6.05
C GLY A 49 -8.71 7.35 -4.84
N ASP A 50 -9.12 8.12 -3.84
CA ASP A 50 -9.67 7.61 -2.59
C ASP A 50 -10.83 6.66 -2.85
N ASN A 51 -10.83 5.53 -2.14
CA ASN A 51 -11.86 4.50 -2.23
C ASN A 51 -12.09 3.90 -3.64
N ALA A 52 -11.19 4.12 -4.60
CA ALA A 52 -11.39 3.73 -6.01
C ALA A 52 -11.82 2.26 -6.18
N PHE A 53 -11.22 1.37 -5.40
CA PHE A 53 -11.48 -0.06 -5.37
C PHE A 53 -11.78 -0.58 -3.96
N TYR A 54 -12.26 0.29 -3.06
CA TYR A 54 -12.62 -0.11 -1.70
C TYR A 54 -13.71 -1.19 -1.69
N ARG A 55 -13.50 -2.23 -0.86
CA ARG A 55 -14.40 -3.38 -0.72
C ARG A 55 -14.74 -4.04 -2.06
N ARG A 56 -13.80 -4.06 -3.00
CA ARG A 56 -13.91 -4.86 -4.21
C ARG A 56 -13.22 -6.20 -3.94
N LYS A 57 -13.84 -7.31 -4.29
CA LYS A 57 -13.29 -8.67 -4.03
C LYS A 57 -12.07 -9.00 -4.92
N LEU A 58 -11.25 -8.01 -5.26
CA LEU A 58 -10.08 -8.14 -6.12
C LEU A 58 -9.04 -9.03 -5.46
N THR A 59 -8.46 -9.93 -6.24
CA THR A 59 -7.45 -10.90 -5.80
C THR A 59 -6.06 -10.53 -6.30
N SER A 60 -5.97 -9.76 -7.38
CA SER A 60 -4.75 -9.12 -7.87
C SER A 60 -5.06 -7.76 -8.50
N VAL A 61 -4.03 -6.93 -8.63
CA VAL A 61 -4.08 -5.67 -9.37
C VAL A 61 -2.76 -5.40 -10.08
N VAL A 62 -2.83 -4.99 -11.34
CA VAL A 62 -1.72 -4.39 -12.08
C VAL A 62 -1.87 -2.88 -12.03
N ILE A 63 -0.89 -2.21 -11.41
CA ILE A 63 -0.82 -0.75 -11.27
C ILE A 63 0.13 -0.19 -12.34
N PRO A 64 -0.28 0.80 -13.15
CA PRO A 64 0.58 1.43 -14.15
C PRO A 64 1.83 2.05 -13.55
N ASN A 65 2.93 2.03 -14.32
CA ASN A 65 4.21 2.61 -13.91
C ASN A 65 4.17 4.14 -13.75
N THR A 66 3.12 4.80 -14.23
CA THR A 66 2.93 6.26 -14.14
C THR A 66 2.26 6.70 -12.83
N VAL A 67 1.75 5.78 -12.01
CA VAL A 67 1.05 6.14 -10.77
C VAL A 67 2.04 6.67 -9.74
N GLU A 68 1.81 7.91 -9.31
CA GLU A 68 2.63 8.64 -8.34
C GLU A 68 2.03 8.64 -6.93
N SER A 69 0.71 8.45 -6.81
CA SER A 69 0.03 8.35 -5.50
C SER A 69 -1.15 7.36 -5.49
N ILE A 70 -1.34 6.71 -4.34
CA ILE A 70 -2.47 5.82 -4.06
C ILE A 70 -3.24 6.38 -2.88
N GLY A 71 -4.50 6.74 -3.14
CA GLY A 71 -5.36 7.47 -2.22
C GLY A 71 -5.90 6.66 -1.05
N TYR A 72 -6.48 7.38 -0.11
CA TYR A 72 -7.07 6.81 1.11
C TYR A 72 -8.04 5.66 0.79
N ASP A 73 -7.85 4.50 1.45
CA ASP A 73 -8.66 3.28 1.27
C ASP A 73 -8.76 2.74 -0.18
N ALA A 74 -7.90 3.19 -1.12
CA ALA A 74 -8.03 2.89 -2.55
C ALA A 74 -8.20 1.39 -2.86
N PHE A 75 -7.48 0.51 -2.16
CA PHE A 75 -7.57 -0.94 -2.24
C PHE A 75 -7.92 -1.59 -0.88
N GLY A 76 -8.51 -0.82 0.03
CA GLY A 76 -8.90 -1.31 1.36
C GLY A 76 -9.98 -2.38 1.27
N VAL A 77 -9.86 -3.41 2.11
CA VAL A 77 -10.83 -4.51 2.29
C VAL A 77 -11.08 -5.28 0.98
N CYS A 78 -10.01 -5.57 0.24
CA CYS A 78 -10.07 -6.48 -0.91
C CYS A 78 -9.64 -7.91 -0.50
N ALA A 79 -9.14 -8.69 -1.44
CA ALA A 79 -8.56 -10.01 -1.19
C ALA A 79 -7.20 -10.15 -1.90
N LEU A 80 -6.48 -9.03 -2.06
CA LEU A 80 -5.20 -8.97 -2.76
C LEU A 80 -4.19 -9.87 -2.04
N LYS A 81 -3.46 -10.68 -2.81
CA LYS A 81 -2.40 -11.56 -2.30
C LYS A 81 -1.00 -10.99 -2.50
N GLU A 82 -0.82 -10.24 -3.57
CA GLU A 82 0.41 -9.56 -3.89
C GLU A 82 0.10 -8.23 -4.57
N VAL A 83 1.03 -7.27 -4.44
CA VAL A 83 0.99 -6.04 -5.21
C VAL A 83 2.40 -5.61 -5.57
N LYS A 84 2.58 -5.19 -6.82
CA LYS A 84 3.77 -4.50 -7.29
C LYS A 84 3.47 -3.02 -7.40
N LEU A 85 4.22 -2.23 -6.64
CA LEU A 85 4.11 -0.78 -6.60
C LEU A 85 5.11 -0.18 -7.59
N PRO A 86 4.71 0.82 -8.39
CA PRO A 86 5.56 1.34 -9.45
C PRO A 86 6.66 2.25 -8.91
N ASP A 87 7.76 2.39 -9.66
CA ASP A 87 8.86 3.27 -9.29
C ASP A 87 8.45 4.75 -9.18
N ALA A 88 7.42 5.19 -9.92
CA ALA A 88 6.94 6.57 -9.84
C ALA A 88 6.20 6.87 -8.51
N LEU A 89 5.79 5.85 -7.76
CA LEU A 89 5.00 6.00 -6.55
C LEU A 89 5.80 6.71 -5.45
N LYS A 90 5.24 7.80 -4.94
CA LYS A 90 5.81 8.61 -3.85
C LYS A 90 5.00 8.46 -2.57
N ASP A 91 3.67 8.44 -2.69
CA ASP A 91 2.75 8.53 -1.55
C ASP A 91 1.76 7.37 -1.51
N ILE A 92 1.70 6.69 -0.37
CA ILE A 92 0.71 5.66 -0.05
C ILE A 92 -0.12 6.19 1.11
N GLU A 93 -1.33 6.65 0.82
CA GLU A 93 -2.22 7.28 1.80
C GLU A 93 -2.83 6.25 2.79
N GLY A 94 -3.43 6.79 3.85
CA GLY A 94 -3.99 5.99 4.93
C GLY A 94 -4.93 4.88 4.45
N PHE A 95 -4.78 3.70 5.04
CA PHE A 95 -5.59 2.51 4.74
C PHE A 95 -5.56 2.02 3.28
N ALA A 96 -4.68 2.53 2.42
CA ALA A 96 -4.65 2.22 0.98
C ALA A 96 -4.75 0.72 0.65
N PHE A 97 -4.07 -0.15 1.42
CA PHE A 97 -4.11 -1.62 1.28
C PHE A 97 -4.58 -2.33 2.57
N TYR A 98 -5.36 -1.63 3.39
CA TYR A 98 -5.87 -2.13 4.67
C TYR A 98 -6.70 -3.41 4.52
N ASN A 99 -6.52 -4.38 5.42
CA ASN A 99 -7.36 -5.59 5.53
C ASN A 99 -7.46 -6.38 4.23
N ASN A 100 -6.31 -6.82 3.73
CA ASN A 100 -6.17 -7.67 2.56
C ASN A 100 -5.61 -9.04 2.95
N LYS A 101 -5.11 -9.80 1.98
CA LYS A 101 -4.41 -11.07 2.19
C LYS A 101 -2.97 -10.99 1.68
N LEU A 102 -2.37 -9.79 1.71
CA LEU A 102 -1.07 -9.57 1.09
C LEU A 102 -0.04 -10.43 1.81
N GLU A 103 0.59 -11.33 1.05
CA GLU A 103 1.75 -12.14 1.45
C GLU A 103 3.04 -11.47 0.96
N LYS A 104 2.94 -10.64 -0.09
CA LYS A 104 4.07 -9.94 -0.71
C LYS A 104 3.70 -8.52 -1.18
N VAL A 105 4.60 -7.58 -0.96
CA VAL A 105 4.57 -6.24 -1.58
C VAL A 105 5.93 -5.99 -2.21
N GLU A 106 5.96 -5.70 -3.51
CA GLU A 106 7.17 -5.22 -4.19
C GLU A 106 7.10 -3.70 -4.27
N PHE A 107 7.94 -3.01 -3.51
CA PHE A 107 8.00 -1.55 -3.51
C PHE A 107 8.78 -1.03 -4.73
N GLY A 108 8.32 0.09 -5.29
CA GLY A 108 9.13 0.92 -6.17
C GLY A 108 10.16 1.74 -5.39
N ASN A 109 11.12 2.32 -6.09
CA ASN A 109 12.29 2.94 -5.46
C ASN A 109 12.08 4.35 -4.87
N ASN A 110 10.93 4.99 -5.11
CA ASN A 110 10.72 6.40 -4.76
C ASN A 110 9.69 6.67 -3.67
N VAL A 111 9.14 5.62 -3.03
CA VAL A 111 8.14 5.79 -1.97
C VAL A 111 8.76 6.57 -0.81
N LYS A 112 8.12 7.67 -0.43
CA LYS A 112 8.56 8.57 0.64
C LYS A 112 7.78 8.33 1.93
N THR A 113 6.47 8.21 1.80
CA THR A 113 5.56 8.17 2.95
C THR A 113 4.64 6.97 2.86
N ILE A 114 4.56 6.22 3.96
CA ILE A 114 3.59 5.16 4.17
C ILE A 114 2.68 5.60 5.32
N GLU A 115 1.47 6.04 4.98
CA GLU A 115 0.54 6.66 5.92
C GLU A 115 -0.14 5.67 6.88
N PRO A 116 -0.91 6.17 7.88
CA PRO A 116 -1.50 5.31 8.90
C PRO A 116 -2.30 4.12 8.35
N SER A 117 -2.03 2.94 8.91
CA SER A 117 -2.70 1.68 8.58
C SER A 117 -2.66 1.24 7.10
N ALA A 118 -1.79 1.83 6.27
CA ALA A 118 -1.73 1.56 4.83
C ALA A 118 -1.64 0.06 4.48
N PHE A 119 -0.85 -0.73 5.24
CA PHE A 119 -0.69 -2.17 5.06
C PHE A 119 -1.12 -2.98 6.29
N ALA A 120 -1.95 -2.41 7.17
CA ALA A 120 -2.42 -3.12 8.36
C ALA A 120 -3.38 -4.26 8.02
N LEU A 121 -3.43 -5.29 8.87
CA LEU A 121 -4.28 -6.48 8.72
C LEU A 121 -4.01 -7.23 7.40
N ASN A 122 -2.76 -7.65 7.21
CA ASN A 122 -2.34 -8.47 6.07
C ASN A 122 -1.60 -9.73 6.57
N ASN A 123 -1.01 -10.49 5.65
CA ASN A 123 -0.27 -11.72 5.92
C ASN A 123 1.22 -11.58 5.56
N LEU A 124 1.78 -10.36 5.60
CA LEU A 124 3.15 -10.12 5.15
C LEU A 124 4.13 -10.83 6.08
N GLU A 125 5.00 -11.66 5.52
CA GLU A 125 6.07 -12.35 6.25
C GLU A 125 7.40 -11.57 6.19
N ASN A 126 7.60 -10.85 5.09
CA ASN A 126 8.76 -10.00 4.85
C ASN A 126 8.32 -8.74 4.10
N VAL A 127 9.01 -7.63 4.34
CA VAL A 127 8.84 -6.38 3.60
C VAL A 127 10.22 -5.76 3.33
N ASP A 128 10.55 -5.62 2.06
CA ASP A 128 11.74 -4.91 1.60
C ASP A 128 11.38 -3.44 1.37
N LEU A 129 11.56 -2.61 2.40
CA LEU A 129 11.32 -1.17 2.29
C LEU A 129 12.44 -0.52 1.44
N PRO A 130 12.10 0.37 0.49
CA PRO A 130 13.12 1.09 -0.27
C PRO A 130 13.83 2.11 0.62
N ASP A 131 15.11 2.35 0.32
CA ASP A 131 15.97 3.33 1.02
C ASP A 131 15.48 4.79 0.88
N SER A 132 14.36 5.02 0.18
CA SER A 132 13.73 6.32 0.00
C SER A 132 12.70 6.66 1.09
N VAL A 133 12.20 5.67 1.85
CA VAL A 133 11.11 5.86 2.83
C VAL A 133 11.60 6.71 4.00
N GLU A 134 10.90 7.82 4.25
CA GLU A 134 11.23 8.78 5.30
C GLU A 134 10.26 8.68 6.48
N GLU A 135 9.00 8.33 6.24
CA GLU A 135 7.97 8.27 7.28
C GLU A 135 7.10 7.00 7.18
N ILE A 136 6.93 6.34 8.33
CA ILE A 136 5.99 5.24 8.51
C ILE A 136 4.99 5.61 9.61
N GLY A 137 3.74 5.77 9.18
CA GLY A 137 2.63 6.25 9.99
C GLY A 137 2.11 5.24 11.00
N ALA A 138 1.15 5.70 11.81
CA ALA A 138 0.62 4.92 12.91
C ALA A 138 -0.03 3.62 12.39
N SER A 139 0.35 2.50 12.98
CA SER A 139 -0.15 1.18 12.61
C SER A 139 0.07 0.77 11.14
N ALA A 140 0.97 1.42 10.38
CA ALA A 140 1.13 1.18 8.94
C ALA A 140 1.27 -0.31 8.55
N PHE A 141 2.02 -1.10 9.32
CA PHE A 141 2.18 -2.55 9.14
C PHE A 141 1.61 -3.37 10.31
N TYR A 142 0.64 -2.80 11.03
CA TYR A 142 0.03 -3.45 12.20
C TYR A 142 -0.65 -4.78 11.83
N LYS A 143 -0.41 -5.80 12.64
CA LYS A 143 -1.03 -7.13 12.52
C LYS A 143 -0.76 -7.75 11.14
N ASN A 144 0.51 -8.13 10.97
CA ASN A 144 1.06 -8.93 9.89
C ASN A 144 1.76 -10.16 10.49
N SER A 145 2.63 -10.83 9.73
CA SER A 145 3.44 -11.96 10.20
C SER A 145 4.93 -11.70 10.11
N LEU A 146 5.35 -10.43 10.08
CA LEU A 146 6.75 -10.03 9.86
C LEU A 146 7.65 -10.63 10.93
N THR A 147 8.75 -11.25 10.53
CA THR A 147 9.77 -11.78 11.45
C THR A 147 11.01 -10.91 11.54
N ASP A 148 11.24 -10.10 10.52
CA ASP A 148 12.32 -9.12 10.41
C ASP A 148 11.82 -7.90 9.64
N VAL A 149 12.50 -6.76 9.82
CA VAL A 149 12.32 -5.59 8.97
C VAL A 149 13.63 -4.82 8.88
N LYS A 150 14.12 -4.62 7.64
CA LYS A 150 15.22 -3.69 7.38
C LYS A 150 14.68 -2.26 7.40
N VAL A 151 14.92 -1.54 8.48
CA VAL A 151 14.55 -0.13 8.58
C VAL A 151 15.43 0.71 7.64
N PRO A 152 14.85 1.50 6.72
CA PRO A 152 15.61 2.34 5.78
C PRO A 152 16.50 3.36 6.50
N LYS A 153 17.70 3.61 5.95
CA LYS A 153 18.63 4.62 6.52
C LYS A 153 18.06 6.04 6.48
N SER A 154 17.17 6.31 5.53
CA SER A 154 16.46 7.58 5.34
C SER A 154 15.36 7.82 6.37
N ILE A 155 15.01 6.84 7.20
CA ILE A 155 13.86 6.95 8.10
C ILE A 155 14.04 8.14 9.06
N LYS A 156 13.03 9.00 9.11
CA LYS A 156 12.93 10.11 10.04
C LYS A 156 11.88 9.84 11.11
N LYS A 157 10.79 9.15 10.76
CA LYS A 157 9.65 8.94 11.64
C LYS A 157 9.13 7.50 11.62
N LEU A 158 9.05 6.89 12.79
CA LEU A 158 8.29 5.65 13.07
C LEU A 158 7.23 5.93 14.14
N ASP A 159 5.97 5.90 13.74
CA ASP A 159 4.85 6.29 14.61
C ASP A 159 4.28 5.13 15.44
N MET A 160 3.30 5.44 16.30
CA MET A 160 2.68 4.50 17.23
C MET A 160 2.16 3.25 16.52
N TYR A 161 2.57 2.08 17.03
CA TYR A 161 2.18 0.75 16.57
C TYR A 161 2.54 0.42 15.11
N ALA A 162 3.44 1.18 14.47
CA ALA A 162 3.83 1.01 13.07
C ALA A 162 4.06 -0.46 12.68
N PHE A 163 4.73 -1.24 13.55
CA PHE A 163 5.03 -2.65 13.35
C PHE A 163 4.50 -3.56 14.48
N CYS A 164 3.58 -3.10 15.33
CA CYS A 164 2.99 -3.96 16.36
C CYS A 164 2.14 -5.09 15.77
N LYS A 165 1.91 -6.14 16.57
CA LYS A 165 1.27 -7.40 16.17
C LYS A 165 2.01 -8.09 15.02
N ASN A 166 3.33 -8.07 15.06
CA ASN A 166 4.22 -8.87 14.24
C ASN A 166 5.07 -9.80 15.12
N ASN A 167 5.98 -10.55 14.52
CA ASN A 167 6.88 -11.51 15.17
C ASN A 167 8.35 -11.03 15.18
N ILE A 168 8.58 -9.72 15.03
CA ILE A 168 9.92 -9.11 15.02
C ILE A 168 10.53 -9.21 16.42
N LYS A 169 11.66 -9.91 16.56
CA LYS A 169 12.33 -10.11 17.85
C LYS A 169 13.38 -9.04 18.14
N SER A 170 14.09 -8.60 17.11
CA SER A 170 15.06 -7.52 17.19
C SER A 170 15.03 -6.72 15.90
N VAL A 171 15.35 -5.45 15.98
CA VAL A 171 15.39 -4.54 14.84
C VAL A 171 16.47 -3.50 15.05
N ASP A 172 17.25 -3.24 14.01
CA ASP A 172 18.21 -2.14 13.98
C ASP A 172 17.51 -0.90 13.44
N VAL A 173 17.48 0.17 14.23
CA VAL A 173 16.92 1.47 13.85
C VAL A 173 18.07 2.47 13.74
N PRO A 174 18.18 3.21 12.62
CA PRO A 174 19.24 4.20 12.45
C PRO A 174 19.27 5.24 13.59
N ASN A 175 20.47 5.56 14.08
CA ASN A 175 20.69 6.67 15.03
C ASN A 175 20.23 8.04 14.49
N THR A 176 20.02 8.15 13.18
CA THR A 176 19.54 9.37 12.50
C THR A 176 18.03 9.59 12.62
N ILE A 177 17.27 8.64 13.18
CA ILE A 177 15.81 8.77 13.31
C ILE A 177 15.44 9.96 14.20
N GLU A 178 14.57 10.84 13.71
CA GLU A 178 14.14 12.05 14.41
C GLU A 178 13.04 11.75 15.43
N PHE A 179 12.13 10.83 15.09
CA PHE A 179 11.04 10.40 15.95
C PHE A 179 10.83 8.89 15.91
N LEU A 180 11.00 8.25 17.06
CA LEU A 180 10.67 6.84 17.28
C LEU A 180 9.65 6.76 18.42
N HIS A 181 8.40 6.44 18.09
CA HIS A 181 7.39 6.22 19.12
C HIS A 181 7.77 4.99 19.98
N GLN A 182 7.64 5.10 21.30
CA GLN A 182 8.01 4.02 22.25
C GLN A 182 7.28 2.68 22.01
N ASN A 183 6.11 2.76 21.38
CA ASN A 183 5.30 1.60 20.98
C ASN A 183 5.31 1.37 19.45
N ALA A 184 6.35 1.75 18.72
CA ALA A 184 6.43 1.48 17.28
C ALA A 184 6.50 -0.04 16.99
N PHE A 185 7.10 -0.81 17.89
CA PHE A 185 7.24 -2.26 17.84
C PHE A 185 6.58 -2.92 19.07
N GLU A 186 6.46 -4.26 19.07
CA GLU A 186 5.98 -5.01 20.24
C GLU A 186 6.87 -4.78 21.46
N GLN A 187 6.29 -4.78 22.66
CA GLN A 187 7.00 -4.47 23.91
C GLN A 187 8.23 -5.36 24.15
N ASN A 188 8.23 -6.59 23.63
CA ASN A 188 9.32 -7.56 23.75
C ASN A 188 10.33 -7.51 22.58
N THR A 189 10.21 -6.54 21.68
CA THR A 189 11.17 -6.35 20.57
C THR A 189 12.42 -5.64 21.08
N THR A 190 13.60 -6.20 20.83
CA THR A 190 14.88 -5.52 21.09
C THR A 190 15.19 -4.52 19.98
N VAL A 191 15.05 -3.24 20.28
CA VAL A 191 15.40 -2.15 19.35
C VAL A 191 16.85 -1.72 19.58
N ASN A 192 17.72 -1.96 18.60
CA ASN A 192 19.11 -1.52 18.61
C ASN A 192 19.23 -0.18 17.88
N LYS A 193 20.11 0.68 18.37
CA LYS A 193 20.44 1.98 17.77
C LYS A 193 21.95 2.08 17.58
#